data_AF-A0A932L1U1-F1
#
_entry.id   AF-A0A932L1U1-F1
#
_cell.length_a   1.000
_cell.length_b   1.000
_cell.length_c   1.000
_cell.angle_alpha   90.00
_cell.angle_beta   90.00
_cell.angle_gamma   90.00
#
_symmetry.space_group_name_H-M   'P 1'
#
loop_
_entity.id
_entity.type
_entity.pdbx_description
1 polymer ?
#
loop_
_entity_poly.entity_id
_entity_poly.type
_entity_poly.pdbx_seq_one_letter_code
_entity_poly.pdbx_strand_id
1 'polypeptide(L)'
;MRVQRHYTKTGETAYDGIEFRKATSEIRNPDGSIVFQLADIEVPAEWSQVACDILAQKYFRKAGLHGKKELGETSVRQVVYRLAHTLDRKS
;
A
#
# COMPACT_ATOMS: atom_id res chain seq x y z
N MET A 1 9.58 -10.01 26.97
CA MET A 1 8.34 -9.21 26.79
C MET A 1 7.30 -10.07 26.09
N ARG A 2 6.12 -10.32 26.68
CA ARG A 2 5.01 -11.03 26.01
C ARG A 2 4.01 -9.97 25.52
N VAL A 3 3.89 -9.81 24.20
CA VAL A 3 2.88 -8.93 23.60
C VAL A 3 1.56 -9.69 23.56
N GLN A 4 0.54 -9.19 24.28
CA GLN A 4 -0.80 -9.75 24.21
C GLN A 4 -1.45 -9.39 22.86
N ARG A 5 -2.02 -10.38 22.19
CA ARG A 5 -2.75 -10.20 20.93
C ARG A 5 -4.16 -9.71 21.23
N HIS A 6 -4.56 -8.58 20.64
CA HIS A 6 -5.93 -8.05 20.77
C HIS A 6 -6.72 -8.16 19.46
N TYR A 7 -6.05 -8.00 18.31
CA TYR A 7 -6.69 -7.96 16.98
C TYR A 7 -6.14 -9.02 16.02
N THR A 8 -5.30 -9.93 16.50
CA THR A 8 -4.69 -11.00 15.69
C THR A 8 -4.93 -12.35 16.35
N LYS A 9 -5.14 -13.38 15.55
CA LYS A 9 -5.24 -14.76 16.04
C LYS A 9 -3.91 -15.47 15.90
N THR A 10 -3.71 -16.50 16.74
CA THR A 10 -2.49 -17.31 16.68
C THR A 10 -2.54 -18.17 15.42
N GLY A 11 -1.46 -18.16 14.63
CA GLY A 11 -1.37 -18.89 13.37
C GLY A 11 -1.86 -18.11 12.15
N GLU A 12 -2.48 -16.95 12.34
CA GLU A 12 -2.93 -16.07 11.26
C GLU A 12 -1.95 -14.90 11.06
N THR A 13 -1.78 -14.49 9.80
CA THR A 13 -1.07 -13.27 9.44
C THR A 13 -1.95 -12.04 9.66
N ALA A 14 -1.33 -10.86 9.72
CA ALA A 14 -2.05 -9.59 9.87
C ALA A 14 -2.97 -9.25 8.68
N TYR A 15 -2.85 -9.97 7.55
CA TYR A 15 -3.64 -9.76 6.35
C TYR A 15 -4.69 -10.85 6.13
N ASP A 16 -4.74 -11.87 7.01
CA ASP A 16 -5.70 -12.95 6.89
C ASP A 16 -7.12 -12.41 7.09
N GLY A 17 -8.03 -12.82 6.21
CA GLY A 17 -9.42 -12.33 6.19
C GLY A 17 -9.63 -11.00 5.47
N ILE A 18 -8.58 -10.34 4.95
CA ILE A 18 -8.69 -9.17 4.09
C ILE A 18 -8.65 -9.63 2.63
N GLU A 19 -9.72 -9.41 1.89
CA GLU A 19 -9.73 -9.61 0.44
C GLU A 19 -9.01 -8.44 -0.25
N PHE A 20 -8.19 -8.74 -1.27
CA PHE A 20 -7.47 -7.74 -2.05
C PHE A 20 -7.93 -7.79 -3.50
N ARG A 21 -8.01 -6.60 -4.11
CA ARG A 21 -8.29 -6.43 -5.53
C ARG A 21 -7.20 -5.59 -6.19
N LYS A 22 -7.12 -5.70 -7.50
CA LYS A 22 -6.35 -4.76 -8.31
C LYS A 22 -7.16 -3.48 -8.56
N ALA A 23 -6.47 -2.36 -8.58
CA ALA A 23 -7.01 -1.07 -8.97
C ALA A 23 -5.99 -0.32 -9.84
N THR A 24 -6.48 0.71 -10.52
CA THR A 24 -5.64 1.67 -11.24
C THR A 24 -5.94 3.04 -10.68
N SER A 25 -4.91 3.77 -10.26
CA SER A 25 -5.04 5.19 -9.95
C SER A 25 -4.64 6.00 -11.16
N GLU A 26 -5.50 6.93 -11.57
CA GLU A 26 -5.29 7.73 -12.76
C GLU A 26 -5.76 9.16 -12.55
N ILE A 27 -4.93 10.11 -12.93
CA ILE A 27 -5.24 11.54 -12.93
C ILE A 27 -5.19 11.99 -14.39
N ARG A 28 -6.29 12.59 -14.86
CA ARG A 28 -6.40 13.15 -16.20
C ARG A 28 -6.55 14.67 -16.15
N ASN A 29 -6.06 15.33 -17.20
CA ASN A 29 -6.39 16.71 -17.51
C ASN A 29 -7.84 16.81 -18.03
N PRO A 30 -8.43 18.02 -18.05
CA PRO A 30 -9.76 18.23 -18.63
C PRO A 30 -9.87 17.84 -20.11
N ASP A 31 -8.75 17.88 -20.85
CA ASP A 31 -8.67 17.43 -22.25
C ASP A 31 -8.60 15.90 -22.41
N GLY A 32 -8.60 15.15 -21.30
CA GLY A 32 -8.53 13.69 -21.25
C GLY A 32 -7.12 13.10 -21.24
N SER A 33 -6.07 13.92 -21.41
CA SER A 33 -4.68 13.46 -21.34
C SER A 33 -4.29 13.00 -19.93
N ILE A 34 -3.44 11.97 -19.84
CA ILE A 34 -3.04 11.37 -18.55
C ILE A 34 -1.89 12.18 -17.94
N VAL A 35 -2.09 12.67 -16.73
CA VAL A 35 -1.09 13.38 -15.91
C VAL A 35 -0.30 12.39 -15.06
N PHE A 36 -0.99 11.38 -14.53
CA PHE A 36 -0.41 10.35 -13.70
C PHE A 36 -1.23 9.08 -13.85
N GLN A 37 -0.56 7.94 -13.97
CA GLN A 37 -1.21 6.64 -13.93
C GLN A 37 -0.34 5.67 -13.17
N LEU A 38 -0.98 4.88 -12.31
CA LEU A 38 -0.37 3.75 -11.65
C LEU A 38 -1.37 2.60 -11.68
N ALA A 39 -1.10 1.63 -12.55
CA ALA A 39 -1.94 0.47 -12.77
C ALA A 39 -1.52 -0.71 -11.89
N ASP A 40 -2.41 -1.71 -11.84
CA ASP A 40 -2.17 -2.99 -11.16
C ASP A 40 -1.78 -2.85 -9.69
N ILE A 41 -2.24 -1.79 -9.02
CA ILE A 41 -1.99 -1.62 -7.58
C ILE A 41 -2.90 -2.53 -6.78
N GLU A 42 -2.35 -3.11 -5.73
CA GLU A 42 -3.07 -4.04 -4.89
C GLU A 42 -3.54 -3.38 -3.59
N VAL A 43 -4.85 -3.39 -3.39
CA VAL A 43 -5.55 -2.68 -2.32
C VAL A 43 -6.64 -3.58 -1.72
N PRO A 44 -7.11 -3.32 -0.49
CA PRO A 44 -8.24 -4.04 0.06
C PRO A 44 -9.47 -3.89 -0.83
N ALA A 45 -10.22 -4.97 -1.02
CA ALA A 45 -11.36 -5.02 -1.93
C ALA A 45 -12.42 -3.95 -1.58
N GLU A 46 -12.63 -3.73 -0.29
CA GLU A 46 -13.62 -2.80 0.26
C GLU A 46 -13.24 -1.32 0.11
N TRP A 47 -12.01 -1.00 -0.31
CA TRP A 47 -11.60 0.39 -0.47
C TRP A 47 -12.24 1.04 -1.68
N SER A 48 -12.74 2.27 -1.48
CA SER A 48 -13.23 3.12 -2.56
C SER A 48 -12.11 3.49 -3.51
N GLN A 49 -12.45 3.85 -4.76
CA GLN A 49 -11.47 4.33 -5.72
C GLN A 49 -10.70 5.56 -5.20
N VAL A 50 -11.40 6.48 -4.52
CA VAL A 50 -10.77 7.65 -3.89
C VAL A 50 -9.70 7.27 -2.86
N ALA A 51 -9.94 6.23 -2.04
CA ALA A 51 -8.94 5.74 -1.11
C ALA A 51 -7.72 5.14 -1.83
N CYS A 52 -7.95 4.43 -2.94
CA CYS A 52 -6.89 3.90 -3.79
C CYS A 52 -6.04 5.03 -4.40
N ASP A 53 -6.69 6.10 -4.86
CA ASP A 53 -6.03 7.26 -5.45
C ASP A 53 -5.20 8.03 -4.42
N ILE A 54 -5.74 8.25 -3.22
CA ILE A 54 -5.00 8.88 -2.12
C ILE A 54 -3.77 8.06 -1.75
N LEU A 55 -3.91 6.73 -1.64
CA LEU A 55 -2.80 5.82 -1.36
C LEU A 55 -1.68 5.98 -2.41
N ALA A 56 -2.02 5.88 -3.69
CA ALA A 56 -1.07 5.95 -4.80
C ALA A 56 -0.38 7.32 -4.89
N GLN A 57 -1.10 8.41 -4.63
CA GLN A 57 -0.57 9.77 -4.79
C GLN A 57 0.24 10.27 -3.59
N LYS A 58 -0.15 9.87 -2.37
CA LYS A 58 0.40 10.46 -1.13
C LYS A 58 1.34 9.53 -0.36
N TYR A 59 1.14 8.21 -0.45
CA TYR A 59 1.82 7.27 0.43
C TYR A 59 2.79 6.33 -0.28
N PHE A 60 2.50 5.96 -1.53
CA PHE A 60 3.40 5.12 -2.31
C PHE A 60 4.72 5.82 -2.58
N ARG A 61 5.81 5.14 -2.21
CA ARG A 61 7.14 5.53 -2.69
C ARG A 61 7.24 5.24 -4.18
N LYS A 62 7.62 6.24 -4.96
CA LYS A 62 7.83 6.10 -6.41
C LYS A 62 9.14 5.40 -6.79
N ALA A 63 10.06 5.25 -5.84
CA ALA A 63 11.43 4.80 -6.07
C ALA A 63 12.08 4.35 -4.76
N GLY A 64 13.16 3.56 -4.86
CA GLY A 64 14.06 3.29 -3.75
C GLY A 64 13.69 2.08 -2.88
N LEU A 65 12.77 1.21 -3.32
CA LEU A 65 12.55 -0.06 -2.63
C LEU A 65 13.79 -0.96 -2.72
N HIS A 66 14.17 -1.53 -1.58
CA HIS A 66 15.33 -2.42 -1.46
C HIS A 66 16.65 -1.80 -1.99
N GLY A 67 16.77 -0.47 -1.95
CA GLY A 67 17.95 0.25 -2.47
C GLY A 67 17.97 0.43 -3.99
N LYS A 68 16.95 -0.03 -4.71
CA LYS A 68 16.81 0.11 -6.17
C LYS A 68 16.02 1.36 -6.52
N LYS A 69 16.60 2.27 -7.30
CA LYS A 69 16.01 3.58 -7.61
C LYS A 69 14.75 3.47 -8.47
N GLU A 70 14.62 2.40 -9.22
CA GLU A 70 13.54 2.16 -10.17
C GLU A 70 12.31 1.48 -9.57
N LEU A 71 12.43 0.88 -8.37
CA LEU A 71 11.32 0.15 -7.75
C LEU A 71 10.51 1.05 -6.82
N GLY A 72 9.24 1.25 -7.20
CA GLY A 72 8.20 1.89 -6.38
C GLY A 72 7.24 0.89 -5.73
N GLU A 73 6.47 1.36 -4.76
CA GLU A 73 5.45 0.56 -4.07
C GLU A 73 4.24 0.37 -4.99
N THR A 74 3.71 -0.85 -5.02
CA THR A 74 2.55 -1.24 -5.84
C THR A 74 1.45 -1.91 -5.01
N SER A 75 1.66 -2.09 -3.69
CA SER A 75 0.67 -2.68 -2.80
C SER A 75 0.63 -1.94 -1.47
N VAL A 76 -0.56 -1.77 -0.90
CA VAL A 76 -0.73 -1.23 0.46
C VAL A 76 0.09 -2.03 1.48
N ARG A 77 0.28 -3.34 1.25
CA ARG A 77 1.04 -4.21 2.15
C ARG A 77 2.49 -3.79 2.26
N GLN A 78 3.07 -3.27 1.18
CA GLN A 78 4.45 -2.76 1.17
C GLN A 78 4.56 -1.48 1.99
N VAL A 79 3.57 -0.58 1.89
CA VAL A 79 3.50 0.64 2.72
C VAL A 79 3.42 0.29 4.19
N VAL A 80 2.49 -0.60 4.57
CA VAL A 80 2.29 -1.03 5.96
C VAL A 80 3.55 -1.70 6.50
N TYR A 81 4.15 -2.62 5.74
CA TYR A 81 5.40 -3.28 6.12
C TYR A 81 6.52 -2.28 6.35
N ARG A 82 6.70 -1.31 5.43
CA ARG A 82 7.73 -0.28 5.58
C ARG A 82 7.54 0.55 6.84
N LEU A 83 6.31 0.97 7.15
CA LEU A 83 6.02 1.75 8.35
C LEU A 83 6.31 0.94 9.62
N ALA A 84 5.79 -0.29 9.70
CA ALA A 84 6.01 -1.17 10.84
C ALA A 84 7.50 -1.47 11.05
N HIS A 85 8.22 -1.85 9.99
CA HIS A 85 9.65 -2.16 10.06
C HIS A 85 10.52 -0.95 10.43
N THR A 86 10.12 0.26 10.01
CA THR A 86 10.85 1.48 10.37
C THR A 86 10.70 1.81 11.86
N LEU A 87 9.53 1.53 12.44
CA LEU A 87 9.27 1.76 13.86
C LEU A 87 10.01 0.74 14.74
N ASP A 88 10.05 -0.53 14.33
CA ASP A 88 10.74 -1.60 15.05
C ASP A 88 12.25 -1.36 15.16
N ARG A 89 12.90 -0.88 14.09
CA ARG A 89 14.34 -0.55 14.10
C ARG A 89 14.74 0.61 15.01
N LYS A 90 13.78 1.40 15.52
CA LYS A 90 14.04 2.56 16.39
C LYS A 90 13.80 2.27 17.87
N SER A 91 13.31 1.08 18.21
CA SER A 91 13.10 0.65 19.59
C SER A 91 14.23 -0.26 20.08
#